data_AF-A0A317SBI4-F1
#
_entry.id   AF-A0A317SBI4-F1
#
_cell.length_a   1.000
_cell.length_b   1.000
_cell.length_c   1.000
_cell.angle_alpha   90.00
_cell.angle_beta   90.00
_cell.angle_gamma   90.00
#
_symmetry.space_group_name_H-M   'P 1'
#
loop_
_entity.id
_entity.type
_entity.pdbx_description
1 polymer ?
#
loop_
_entity_poly.entity_id
_entity_poly.type
_entity_poly.pdbx_seq_one_letter_code
_entity_poly.pdbx_strand_id
1 'polypeptide(L)'
;MGTLITTLYPPPSTASRAGNPIDPATHVSVVAATSTVARIVAGILSDLLAPPVPSSDACSPPPPRKFPRCSRMYLLFSFALLMLLGNLYVSLGYVQEHGENFWIASSSIGSGYGAVFCLAPTIVSVVWGTENFGTNWGIVTMTPAVGATVFGSIFAWGYDHYANSHGVCWGKECYSGSFMVMVVSVACALVGWTVVWQAPSGWKARGIVV
;
A
#
# COMPACT_ATOMS: atom_id res chain seq x y z
N MET A 1 5.33 -6.35 -13.13
CA MET A 1 5.70 -5.04 -13.70
C MET A 1 6.09 -5.15 -15.16
N GLY A 2 7.10 -5.96 -15.54
CA GLY A 2 7.51 -6.10 -16.94
C GLY A 2 6.40 -6.56 -17.90
N THR A 3 5.72 -7.66 -17.56
CA THR A 3 4.58 -8.20 -18.32
C THR A 3 3.31 -7.33 -18.26
N LEU A 4 3.21 -6.43 -17.29
CA LEU A 4 2.08 -5.50 -17.22
C LEU A 4 2.26 -4.37 -18.25
N ILE A 5 3.47 -3.83 -18.38
CA ILE A 5 3.76 -2.72 -19.30
C ILE A 5 3.54 -3.16 -20.76
N THR A 6 3.83 -4.42 -21.09
CA THR A 6 3.55 -4.97 -22.43
C THR A 6 2.06 -5.04 -22.75
N THR A 7 1.16 -5.08 -21.75
CA THR A 7 -0.29 -5.05 -21.99
C THR A 7 -0.82 -3.66 -22.35
N LEU A 8 -0.05 -2.60 -22.05
CA LEU A 8 -0.46 -1.21 -22.24
C LEU A 8 -0.25 -0.72 -23.69
N TYR A 9 0.70 -1.32 -24.42
CA TYR A 9 1.08 -0.91 -25.78
C TYR A 9 0.65 -1.93 -26.82
N PRO A 10 0.19 -1.50 -28.01
CA PRO A 10 -0.23 -2.42 -29.06
C PRO A 10 0.94 -3.29 -29.56
N PRO A 11 0.69 -4.54 -29.98
CA PRO A 11 1.72 -5.41 -30.51
C PRO A 11 2.34 -4.85 -31.80
N PRO A 12 3.64 -5.13 -32.06
CA PRO A 12 4.43 -4.47 -33.11
C PRO A 12 3.99 -4.70 -34.56
N SER A 13 2.96 -5.52 -34.81
CA SER A 13 2.38 -5.74 -36.14
C SER A 13 1.50 -4.58 -36.64
N THR A 14 1.06 -3.69 -35.74
CA THR A 14 0.30 -2.48 -36.10
C THR A 14 1.22 -1.27 -36.05
N ALA A 15 1.56 -0.74 -37.22
CA ALA A 15 2.45 0.40 -37.43
C ALA A 15 1.90 1.69 -36.80
N SER A 16 2.17 1.89 -35.51
CA SER A 16 2.10 3.18 -34.84
C SER A 16 3.27 3.27 -33.89
N ARG A 17 4.19 4.19 -34.20
CA ARG A 17 5.36 4.58 -33.43
C ARG A 17 4.93 5.13 -32.07
N ALA A 18 4.57 4.26 -31.12
CA ALA A 18 4.44 4.65 -29.72
C ALA A 18 5.84 5.04 -29.23
N GLY A 19 5.96 6.25 -28.69
CA GLY A 19 7.22 6.79 -28.16
C GLY A 19 7.90 5.83 -27.20
N ASN A 20 9.23 5.95 -27.07
CA ASN A 20 10.11 5.06 -26.29
C ASN A 20 9.39 4.29 -25.18
N PRO A 21 9.27 2.95 -25.26
CA PRO A 21 8.59 2.17 -24.24
C PRO A 21 9.26 2.44 -22.89
N ILE A 22 8.46 2.83 -21.90
CA ILE A 22 8.98 3.13 -20.57
C ILE A 22 9.50 1.83 -19.96
N ASP A 23 10.76 1.86 -19.55
CA ASP A 23 11.45 0.70 -18.98
C ASP A 23 10.76 0.28 -17.67
N PRO A 24 10.41 -1.01 -17.50
CA PRO A 24 9.97 -1.55 -16.21
C PRO A 24 10.83 -1.13 -15.02
N ALA A 25 12.14 -0.93 -15.21
CA ALA A 25 13.04 -0.45 -14.16
C ALA A 25 12.66 0.95 -13.62
N THR A 26 12.14 1.84 -14.47
CA THR A 26 11.69 3.18 -14.06
C THR A 26 10.52 3.11 -13.10
N HIS A 27 9.57 2.19 -13.31
CA HIS A 27 8.45 2.03 -12.39
C HIS A 27 8.87 1.42 -11.05
N VAL A 28 9.80 0.47 -11.08
CA VAL A 28 10.37 -0.11 -9.85
C VAL A 28 11.12 0.96 -9.05
N SER A 29 11.89 1.83 -9.70
CA SER A 29 12.60 2.91 -9.00
C SER A 29 11.64 3.95 -8.42
N VAL A 30 10.56 4.30 -9.12
CA VAL A 30 9.50 5.19 -8.60
C VAL A 30 8.84 4.58 -7.36
N VAL A 31 8.48 3.29 -7.39
CA VAL A 31 7.91 2.59 -6.23
C VAL A 31 8.89 2.65 -5.03
N ALA A 32 10.18 2.38 -5.27
CA ALA A 32 11.19 2.40 -4.21
C ALA A 32 11.41 3.80 -3.62
N ALA A 33 11.50 4.83 -4.46
CA ALA A 33 11.68 6.21 -4.03
C ALA A 33 10.49 6.71 -3.21
N THR A 34 9.27 6.53 -3.72
CA THR A 34 8.05 6.96 -3.04
C THR A 34 7.79 6.17 -1.76
N SER A 35 8.12 4.88 -1.71
CA SER A 35 8.09 4.08 -0.48
C SER A 35 9.05 4.64 0.58
N THR A 36 10.26 5.03 0.18
CA THR A 36 11.24 5.63 1.10
C THR A 36 10.75 6.96 1.66
N VAL A 37 10.24 7.84 0.80
CA VAL A 37 9.65 9.13 1.22
C VAL A 37 8.47 8.90 2.16
N ALA A 38 7.56 7.98 1.83
CA ALA A 38 6.40 7.68 2.65
C ALA A 38 6.79 7.11 4.03
N ARG A 39 7.85 6.31 4.13
CA ARG A 39 8.38 5.83 5.42
C ARG A 39 8.87 6.98 6.29
N ILE A 40 9.64 7.90 5.72
CA ILE A 40 10.15 9.07 6.44
C ILE A 40 8.98 9.95 6.91
N VAL A 41 8.04 10.26 6.02
CA VAL A 41 6.88 11.10 6.33
C VAL A 41 5.98 10.43 7.37
N ALA A 42 5.61 9.16 7.18
CA ALA A 42 4.75 8.43 8.11
C ALA A 42 5.41 8.25 9.48
N GLY A 43 6.72 7.99 9.53
CA GLY A 43 7.49 7.89 10.77
C GLY A 43 7.50 9.22 11.54
N ILE A 44 7.91 10.31 10.89
CA ILE A 44 7.92 11.65 11.51
C ILE A 44 6.52 12.03 12.00
N LEU A 45 5.49 11.87 11.17
CA LEU A 45 4.11 12.19 11.56
C LEU A 45 3.63 11.31 12.72
N SER A 46 3.96 10.02 12.72
CA SER A 46 3.63 9.10 13.82
C SER A 46 4.27 9.54 15.14
N ASP A 47 5.53 9.98 15.12
CA ASP A 47 6.25 10.41 16.31
C ASP A 47 5.75 11.76 16.83
N LEU A 48 5.44 12.71 15.95
CA LEU A 48 4.84 13.99 16.32
C LEU A 48 3.45 13.82 16.95
N LEU A 49 2.72 12.77 16.57
CA LEU A 49 1.39 12.46 17.08
C LEU A 49 1.41 11.55 18.33
N ALA A 50 2.56 10.98 18.69
CA ALA A 50 2.70 10.04 19.80
C ALA A 50 2.44 10.71 21.17
N PRO A 51 1.74 10.04 22.11
CA PRO A 51 1.70 10.48 23.49
C PRO A 51 3.09 10.37 24.13
N PRO A 52 3.60 11.39 24.84
CA PRO A 52 4.86 11.28 25.56
C PRO A 52 4.74 10.29 26.71
N VAL A 53 5.84 9.58 26.94
CA VAL A 53 6.04 8.72 28.09
C VAL A 53 5.95 9.58 29.35
N PRO A 54 5.09 9.25 30.32
CA PRO A 54 5.08 9.96 31.60
C PRO A 54 6.42 9.70 32.30
N SER A 55 7.28 10.71 32.36
CA SER A 55 8.46 10.70 33.22
C SER A 55 7.99 10.87 34.67
N SER A 56 8.33 9.90 35.51
CA SER A 56 7.96 9.82 36.93
C SER A 56 8.45 11.02 37.77
N ASP A 57 9.30 11.89 37.22
CA ASP A 57 10.01 12.95 37.94
C ASP A 57 9.51 14.38 37.63
N ALA A 58 8.46 14.57 36.82
CA ALA A 58 8.03 15.91 36.41
C ALA A 58 7.01 16.54 37.38
N CYS A 59 7.50 17.36 38.32
CA CYS A 59 6.70 18.25 39.18
C CYS A 59 6.14 19.50 38.43
N SER A 60 6.34 19.59 37.11
CA SER A 60 5.92 20.72 36.28
C SER A 60 4.71 20.36 35.39
N PRO A 61 3.75 21.29 35.22
CA PRO A 61 2.64 21.08 34.28
C PRO A 61 3.20 20.86 32.86
N PRO A 62 2.65 19.92 32.09
CA PRO A 62 3.14 19.63 30.75
C PRO A 62 3.02 20.88 29.87
N PRO A 63 4.00 21.17 29.00
CA PRO A 63 3.97 22.36 28.15
C PRO A 63 2.72 22.35 27.24
N PRO A 64 2.12 23.53 26.97
CA PRO A 64 0.98 23.65 26.06
C PRO A 64 1.38 23.17 24.67
N ARG A 65 0.64 22.20 24.13
CA ARG A 65 0.98 21.58 22.85
C ARG A 65 0.32 22.29 21.68
N LYS A 66 1.06 22.36 20.57
CA LYS A 66 0.59 22.94 19.31
C LYS A 66 -0.24 21.98 18.45
N PHE A 67 -0.20 20.66 18.72
CA PHE A 67 -0.83 19.65 17.87
C PHE A 67 -1.81 18.74 18.63
N PRO A 68 -2.95 18.36 18.00
CA PRO A 68 -3.94 17.46 18.59
C PRO A 68 -3.42 16.01 18.65
N ARG A 69 -3.91 15.23 19.63
CA ARG A 69 -3.67 13.77 19.71
C ARG A 69 -4.44 13.09 18.57
N CYS A 70 -3.76 12.68 17.51
CA CYS A 70 -4.36 11.86 16.45
C CYS A 70 -3.80 10.44 16.52
N SER A 71 -4.69 9.45 16.43
CA SER A 71 -4.29 8.06 16.38
C SER A 71 -3.48 7.76 15.12
N ARG A 72 -2.44 6.92 15.24
CA ARG A 72 -1.63 6.45 14.09
C ARG A 72 -2.49 5.73 13.05
N MET A 73 -3.68 5.26 13.44
CA MET A 73 -4.69 4.69 12.55
C MET A 73 -5.12 5.64 11.44
N TYR A 74 -5.20 6.95 11.70
CA TYR A 74 -5.59 7.91 10.65
C TYR A 74 -4.54 8.02 9.55
N LEU A 75 -3.25 7.93 9.90
CA LEU A 75 -2.17 7.89 8.91
C LEU A 75 -2.23 6.58 8.11
N LEU A 76 -2.48 5.46 8.78
CA LEU A 76 -2.63 4.17 8.09
C LEU A 76 -3.79 4.21 7.08
N PHE A 77 -4.94 4.78 7.47
CA PHE A 77 -6.10 4.91 6.60
C PHE A 77 -5.87 5.85 5.42
N SER A 78 -5.19 6.98 5.61
CA SER A 78 -4.92 7.91 4.51
C SER A 78 -4.01 7.31 3.44
N PHE A 79 -2.92 6.64 3.84
CA PHE A 79 -2.01 5.99 2.91
C PHE A 79 -2.61 4.72 2.27
N ALA A 80 -3.43 3.96 3.00
CA ALA A 80 -4.16 2.83 2.43
C ALA A 80 -5.24 3.26 1.44
N LEU A 81 -5.94 4.38 1.69
CA LEU A 81 -6.87 4.98 0.74
C LEU A 81 -6.15 5.45 -0.53
N LEU A 82 -4.98 6.09 -0.38
CA LEU A 82 -4.15 6.49 -1.52
C LEU A 82 -3.77 5.26 -2.39
N MET A 83 -3.38 4.16 -1.76
CA MET A 83 -3.07 2.91 -2.44
C MET A 83 -4.30 2.31 -3.13
N LEU A 84 -5.46 2.35 -2.49
CA LEU A 84 -6.73 1.91 -3.06
C LEU A 84 -7.06 2.68 -4.34
N LEU A 85 -6.96 4.02 -4.29
CA LEU A 85 -7.19 4.89 -5.44
C LEU A 85 -6.19 4.62 -6.57
N GLY A 86 -4.93 4.34 -6.25
CA GLY A 86 -3.91 3.93 -7.21
C GLY A 86 -4.26 2.64 -7.95
N ASN A 87 -4.66 1.60 -7.21
CA ASN A 87 -5.08 0.33 -7.81
C ASN A 87 -6.37 0.47 -8.62
N LEU A 88 -7.32 1.30 -8.16
CA LEU A 88 -8.56 1.58 -8.87
C LEU A 88 -8.30 2.34 -10.17
N TYR A 89 -7.40 3.33 -10.16
CA TYR A 89 -6.98 4.07 -11.34
C TYR A 89 -6.44 3.14 -12.43
N VAL A 90 -5.61 2.16 -12.06
CA VAL A 90 -5.16 1.12 -12.99
C VAL A 90 -6.32 0.24 -13.43
N SER A 91 -7.12 -0.29 -12.50
CA SER A 91 -8.22 -1.21 -12.82
C SER A 91 -9.24 -0.64 -13.81
N LEU A 92 -9.54 0.66 -13.71
CA LEU A 92 -10.44 1.36 -14.63
C LEU A 92 -9.88 1.56 -16.04
N GLY A 93 -8.60 1.22 -16.27
CA GLY A 93 -7.97 1.29 -17.58
C GLY A 93 -7.46 2.67 -17.98
N TYR A 94 -7.38 3.64 -17.05
CA TYR A 94 -6.88 4.99 -17.35
C TYR A 94 -5.41 5.04 -17.79
N VAL A 95 -4.67 3.96 -17.55
CA VAL A 95 -3.27 3.81 -17.96
C VAL A 95 -3.16 3.21 -19.38
N GLN A 96 -4.26 2.68 -19.94
CA GLN A 96 -4.24 2.06 -21.26
C GLN A 96 -3.81 3.09 -22.31
N GLU A 97 -2.83 2.72 -23.15
CA GLU A 97 -2.21 3.58 -24.17
C GLU A 97 -1.47 4.83 -23.65
N HIS A 98 -1.56 5.11 -22.33
CA HIS A 98 -0.93 6.24 -21.64
C HIS A 98 0.04 5.73 -20.57
N GLY A 99 1.01 4.90 -20.97
CA GLY A 99 2.00 4.29 -20.07
C GLY A 99 2.81 5.32 -19.29
N GLU A 100 2.96 6.54 -19.81
CA GLU A 100 3.57 7.68 -19.14
C GLU A 100 2.83 8.10 -17.86
N ASN A 101 1.54 7.83 -17.72
CA ASN A 101 0.80 8.15 -16.49
C ASN A 101 0.93 7.04 -15.42
N PHE A 102 1.58 5.92 -15.75
CA PHE A 102 1.72 4.79 -14.83
C PHE A 102 2.60 5.12 -13.60
N TRP A 103 3.40 6.20 -13.63
CA TRP A 103 4.11 6.67 -12.44
C TRP A 103 3.16 7.11 -11.33
N ILE A 104 1.94 7.58 -11.63
CA ILE A 104 0.93 7.98 -10.63
C ILE A 104 0.48 6.76 -9.82
N ALA A 105 0.15 5.67 -10.52
CA ALA A 105 -0.19 4.38 -9.90
C ALA A 105 1.02 3.82 -9.12
N SER A 106 2.21 3.86 -9.72
CA SER A 106 3.44 3.39 -9.08
C SER A 106 3.74 4.16 -7.78
N SER A 107 3.54 5.48 -7.79
CA SER A 107 3.80 6.36 -6.64
C SER A 107 2.80 6.17 -5.51
N SER A 108 1.51 6.02 -5.84
CA SER A 108 0.46 5.77 -4.85
C SER A 108 0.61 4.40 -4.19
N ILE A 109 0.92 3.35 -4.96
CA ILE A 109 1.20 2.01 -4.44
C ILE A 109 2.47 2.01 -3.59
N GLY A 110 3.56 2.63 -4.08
CA GLY A 110 4.80 2.76 -3.33
C GLY A 110 4.63 3.50 -2.00
N SER A 111 3.87 4.59 -2.01
CA SER A 111 3.57 5.37 -0.80
C SER A 111 2.76 4.58 0.22
N GLY A 112 1.69 3.90 -0.23
CA GLY A 112 0.89 3.04 0.64
C GLY A 112 1.70 1.91 1.25
N TYR A 113 2.46 1.18 0.43
CA TYR A 113 3.33 0.10 0.89
C TYR A 113 4.38 0.59 1.90
N GLY A 114 5.04 1.71 1.60
CA GLY A 114 6.04 2.31 2.49
C GLY A 114 5.46 2.69 3.86
N ALA A 115 4.32 3.38 3.87
CA ALA A 115 3.65 3.78 5.09
C ALA A 115 3.16 2.59 5.91
N VAL A 116 2.57 1.56 5.28
CA VAL A 116 2.13 0.34 5.97
C VAL A 116 3.32 -0.37 6.62
N PHE A 117 4.44 -0.55 5.91
CA PHE A 117 5.64 -1.18 6.47
C PHE A 117 6.30 -0.36 7.60
N CYS A 118 6.07 0.94 7.64
CA CYS A 118 6.54 1.81 8.72
C CYS A 118 5.61 1.75 9.95
N LEU A 119 4.31 1.86 9.73
CA LEU A 119 3.31 1.97 10.81
C LEU A 119 2.95 0.61 11.41
N ALA A 120 2.96 -0.47 10.63
CA ALA A 120 2.57 -1.80 11.11
C ALA A 120 3.41 -2.33 12.29
N PRO A 121 4.77 -2.32 12.27
CA PRO A 121 5.55 -2.73 13.44
C PRO A 121 5.29 -1.82 14.65
N THR A 122 5.10 -0.52 14.45
CA THR A 122 4.75 0.42 15.52
C THR A 122 3.39 0.11 16.15
N ILE A 123 2.39 -0.22 15.34
CA ILE A 123 1.07 -0.62 15.82
C ILE A 123 1.16 -1.95 16.59
N VAL A 124 1.93 -2.91 16.07
CA VAL A 124 2.13 -4.21 16.72
C VAL A 124 2.77 -4.05 18.10
N SER A 125 3.78 -3.19 18.23
CA SER A 125 4.44 -2.96 19.52
C SER A 125 3.54 -2.27 20.55
N VAL A 126 2.62 -1.40 20.11
CA VAL A 126 1.64 -0.73 21.00
C VAL A 126 0.53 -1.69 21.43
N VAL A 127 0.05 -2.56 20.54
CA VAL A 127 -1.08 -3.46 20.82
C VAL A 127 -0.66 -4.68 21.64
N TRP A 128 0.46 -5.32 21.31
CA TRP A 128 0.92 -6.56 21.95
C TRP A 128 2.14 -6.38 22.85
N GLY A 129 2.65 -5.16 22.99
CA GLY A 129 3.84 -4.87 23.79
C GLY A 129 5.16 -5.25 23.09
N THR A 130 6.27 -4.89 23.73
CA THR A 130 7.62 -5.08 23.17
C THR A 130 8.29 -6.41 23.57
N GLU A 131 7.79 -7.08 24.61
CA GLU A 131 8.40 -8.30 25.17
C GLU A 131 8.46 -9.45 24.16
N ASN A 132 7.37 -9.68 23.43
CA ASN A 132 7.28 -10.70 22.38
C ASN A 132 7.18 -10.07 20.97
N PHE A 133 7.71 -8.87 20.79
CA PHE A 133 7.58 -8.11 19.55
C PHE A 133 8.11 -8.85 18.33
N GLY A 134 9.28 -9.51 18.45
CA GLY A 134 9.91 -10.24 17.36
C GLY A 134 9.01 -11.35 16.80
N THR A 135 8.33 -12.10 17.67
CA THR A 135 7.39 -13.16 17.27
C THR A 135 6.13 -12.56 16.65
N ASN A 136 5.55 -11.54 17.29
CA ASN A 136 4.30 -10.91 16.81
C ASN A 136 4.49 -10.25 15.45
N TRP A 137 5.53 -9.44 15.29
CA TRP A 137 5.87 -8.83 14.00
C TRP A 137 6.34 -9.86 12.98
N GLY A 138 7.10 -10.87 13.43
CA GLY A 138 7.54 -11.99 12.60
C GLY A 138 6.39 -12.68 11.89
N ILE A 139 5.30 -12.99 12.61
CA ILE A 139 4.10 -13.59 12.01
C ILE A 139 3.46 -12.63 11.00
N VAL A 140 3.31 -11.35 11.36
CA VAL A 140 2.68 -10.35 10.48
C VAL A 140 3.48 -10.15 9.18
N THR A 141 4.81 -10.09 9.27
CA THR A 141 5.70 -9.84 8.12
C THR A 141 5.85 -11.04 7.17
N MET A 142 5.30 -12.22 7.51
CA MET A 142 5.19 -13.35 6.58
C MET A 142 4.00 -13.20 5.62
N THR A 143 2.99 -12.42 6.00
CA THR A 143 1.78 -12.19 5.17
C THR A 143 2.09 -11.64 3.77
N PRO A 144 3.04 -10.69 3.58
CA PRO A 144 3.44 -10.23 2.25
C PRO A 144 3.93 -11.34 1.31
N ALA A 145 4.61 -12.38 1.82
CA ALA A 145 5.06 -13.50 1.00
C ALA A 145 3.86 -14.29 0.45
N VAL A 146 2.89 -14.61 1.31
CA VAL A 146 1.64 -15.27 0.92
C VAL A 146 0.86 -14.40 -0.08
N GLY A 147 0.73 -13.11 0.22
CA GLY A 147 0.06 -12.15 -0.66
C GLY A 147 0.71 -12.07 -2.04
N ALA A 148 2.04 -11.99 -2.12
CA ALA A 148 2.77 -11.94 -3.38
C ALA A 148 2.49 -13.17 -4.25
N THR A 149 2.43 -14.36 -3.65
CA THR A 149 2.06 -15.59 -4.37
C THR A 149 0.62 -15.55 -4.86
N VAL A 150 -0.35 -15.23 -3.97
CA VAL A 150 -1.78 -15.22 -4.33
C VAL A 150 -2.08 -14.22 -5.44
N PHE A 151 -1.69 -12.95 -5.26
CA PHE A 151 -1.99 -11.91 -6.24
C PHE A 151 -1.15 -12.07 -7.52
N GLY A 152 0.08 -12.60 -7.41
CA GLY A 152 0.90 -12.94 -8.57
C GLY A 152 0.28 -14.04 -9.43
N SER A 153 -0.26 -15.09 -8.81
CA SER A 153 -0.98 -16.17 -9.50
C SER A 153 -2.28 -15.68 -10.15
N ILE A 154 -3.06 -14.83 -9.46
CA ILE A 154 -4.29 -14.24 -10.02
C ILE A 154 -3.95 -13.41 -11.28
N PHE A 155 -2.89 -12.61 -11.21
CA PHE A 155 -2.43 -11.83 -12.36
C PHE A 155 -1.99 -12.72 -13.52
N ALA A 156 -1.16 -13.73 -13.26
CA ALA A 156 -0.71 -14.66 -14.28
C ALA A 156 -1.88 -15.39 -14.94
N TRP A 157 -2.83 -15.89 -14.14
CA TRP A 157 -4.02 -16.57 -14.65
C TRP A 157 -4.87 -15.66 -15.54
N GLY A 158 -5.12 -14.41 -15.11
CA GLY A 158 -5.87 -13.45 -15.92
C GLY A 158 -5.14 -13.09 -17.22
N TYR A 159 -3.82 -12.91 -17.16
CA TYR A 159 -3.00 -12.64 -18.34
C TYR A 159 -3.05 -13.81 -19.35
N ASP A 160 -2.85 -15.04 -18.89
CA ASP A 160 -2.84 -16.23 -19.74
C ASP A 160 -4.22 -16.53 -20.35
N HIS A 161 -5.29 -16.20 -19.62
CA HIS A 161 -6.66 -16.40 -20.11
C HIS A 161 -7.01 -15.55 -21.34
N TYR A 162 -6.48 -14.33 -21.39
CA TYR A 162 -6.72 -13.37 -22.49
C TYR A 162 -5.55 -13.28 -23.47
N ALA A 163 -4.51 -14.09 -23.29
CA ALA A 163 -3.36 -14.12 -24.18
C ALA A 163 -3.74 -14.70 -25.57
N ASN A 164 -3.14 -14.14 -26.61
CA ASN A 164 -3.28 -14.66 -27.97
C ASN A 164 -2.47 -15.96 -28.19
N SER A 165 -2.54 -16.52 -29.40
CA SER A 165 -1.78 -17.73 -29.80
C SER A 165 -0.26 -17.59 -29.67
N HIS A 166 0.27 -16.38 -29.52
CA HIS A 166 1.69 -16.09 -29.31
C HIS A 166 2.03 -15.86 -27.83
N GLY A 167 1.09 -16.06 -26.89
CA GLY A 167 1.30 -15.85 -25.47
C GLY A 167 1.34 -14.37 -25.05
N VAL A 168 0.84 -13.46 -25.91
CA VAL A 168 0.83 -12.02 -25.65
C VAL A 168 -0.59 -11.57 -25.36
N CYS A 169 -0.79 -10.94 -24.21
CA CYS A 169 -2.04 -10.30 -23.84
C CYS A 169 -1.92 -8.78 -24.02
N TRP A 170 -2.90 -8.16 -24.68
CA TRP A 170 -2.99 -6.71 -24.84
C TRP A 170 -4.39 -6.22 -24.51
N GLY A 171 -4.48 -5.05 -23.89
CA GLY A 171 -5.76 -4.43 -23.53
C GLY A 171 -6.01 -4.47 -22.02
N LYS A 172 -7.03 -3.70 -21.61
CA LYS A 172 -7.44 -3.59 -20.20
C LYS A 172 -7.83 -4.95 -19.58
N GLU A 173 -8.36 -5.87 -20.38
CA GLU A 173 -8.88 -7.17 -19.91
C GLU A 173 -7.77 -8.03 -19.28
N CYS A 174 -6.52 -7.86 -19.72
CA CYS A 174 -5.36 -8.61 -19.23
C CYS A 174 -5.01 -8.33 -17.76
N TYR A 175 -5.36 -7.14 -17.24
CA TYR A 175 -4.93 -6.70 -15.91
C TYR A 175 -6.05 -6.12 -15.04
N SER A 176 -7.13 -5.60 -15.64
CA SER A 176 -8.19 -4.88 -14.93
C SER A 176 -8.78 -5.71 -13.78
N GLY A 177 -9.07 -7.00 -14.04
CA GLY A 177 -9.61 -7.92 -13.04
C GLY A 177 -8.67 -8.14 -11.86
N SER A 178 -7.37 -8.34 -12.12
CA SER A 178 -6.34 -8.54 -11.10
C SER A 178 -6.19 -7.31 -10.19
N PHE A 179 -6.21 -6.11 -10.78
CA PHE A 179 -6.18 -4.87 -10.01
C PHE A 179 -7.50 -4.61 -9.26
N MET A 180 -8.64 -5.04 -9.79
CA MET A 180 -9.93 -4.99 -9.05
C MET A 180 -9.86 -5.86 -7.79
N VAL A 181 -9.28 -7.06 -7.89
CA VAL A 181 -9.08 -7.94 -6.73
C VAL A 181 -8.18 -7.29 -5.69
N MET A 182 -7.12 -6.59 -6.11
CA MET A 182 -6.27 -5.80 -5.22
C MET A 182 -7.06 -4.65 -4.55
N VAL A 183 -7.91 -3.92 -5.29
CA VAL A 183 -8.78 -2.87 -4.73
C VAL A 183 -9.68 -3.43 -3.64
N VAL A 184 -10.37 -4.54 -3.92
CA VAL A 184 -11.25 -5.21 -2.95
C VAL A 184 -10.46 -5.65 -1.72
N SER A 185 -9.27 -6.21 -1.89
CA SER A 185 -8.42 -6.61 -0.77
C SER A 185 -8.04 -5.42 0.13
N VAL A 186 -7.70 -4.27 -0.45
CA VAL A 186 -7.36 -3.06 0.32
C VAL A 186 -8.61 -2.51 1.02
N ALA A 187 -9.77 -2.54 0.37
CA ALA A 187 -11.03 -2.14 0.98
C ALA A 187 -11.38 -3.05 2.18
N CYS A 188 -11.22 -4.36 2.04
CA CYS A 188 -11.40 -5.31 3.13
C CYS A 188 -10.43 -5.05 4.30
N ALA A 189 -9.17 -4.70 4.02
CA ALA A 189 -8.20 -4.34 5.05
C ALA A 189 -8.61 -3.07 5.80
N LEU A 190 -9.06 -2.02 5.08
CA LEU A 190 -9.59 -0.79 5.68
C LEU A 190 -10.79 -1.09 6.60
N VAL A 191 -11.76 -1.87 6.12
CA VAL A 191 -12.91 -2.29 6.93
C VAL A 191 -12.45 -3.10 8.15
N GLY A 192 -11.58 -4.09 7.96
CA GLY A 192 -11.04 -4.91 9.04
C GLY A 192 -10.36 -4.08 10.13
N TRP A 193 -9.50 -3.12 9.75
CA TRP A 193 -8.87 -2.21 10.70
C TRP A 193 -9.88 -1.29 11.39
N THR A 194 -10.89 -0.78 10.69
CA THR A 194 -11.94 0.03 11.33
C THR A 194 -12.73 -0.77 12.36
N VAL A 195 -13.06 -2.03 12.06
CA VAL A 195 -13.76 -2.93 12.99
C VAL A 195 -12.87 -3.22 14.21
N VAL A 196 -11.61 -3.63 14.01
CA VAL A 196 -10.69 -3.92 15.12
C VAL A 196 -10.45 -2.69 15.99
N TRP A 197 -10.39 -1.51 15.39
CA TRP A 197 -10.17 -0.27 16.12
C TRP A 197 -11.41 0.23 16.89
N GLN A 198 -12.57 0.24 16.24
CA GLN A 198 -13.79 0.92 16.74
C GLN A 198 -14.84 -0.01 17.34
N ALA A 199 -14.76 -1.33 17.16
CA ALA A 199 -15.75 -2.26 17.72
C ALA A 199 -15.89 -2.10 19.25
N PRO A 200 -17.04 -2.50 19.84
CA PRO A 200 -17.27 -2.41 21.28
C PRO A 200 -16.21 -3.11 22.15
N SER A 201 -15.54 -4.13 21.60
CA SER A 201 -14.41 -4.85 22.20
C SER A 201 -13.05 -4.54 21.56
N GLY A 202 -12.99 -3.49 20.72
CA GLY A 202 -11.84 -3.08 19.93
C GLY A 202 -10.81 -2.26 20.71
N TRP A 203 -9.71 -1.88 20.05
CA TRP A 203 -8.57 -1.21 20.70
C TRP A 203 -8.95 0.10 21.41
N LYS A 204 -9.86 0.87 20.82
CA LYS A 204 -10.35 2.11 21.45
C LYS A 204 -11.11 1.85 22.75
N ALA A 205 -11.94 0.81 22.79
CA ALA A 205 -12.69 0.43 23.99
C ALA A 205 -11.79 -0.13 25.11
N ARG A 206 -10.66 -0.75 24.73
CA ARG A 206 -9.64 -1.26 25.67
C ARG A 206 -8.66 -0.17 26.16
N GLY A 207 -8.83 1.09 25.75
CA GLY A 207 -7.95 2.19 26.13
C GLY A 207 -6.57 2.15 25.47
N ILE A 208 -6.37 1.33 24.43
CA ILE A 208 -5.09 1.26 23.70
C ILE A 208 -4.99 2.51 22.80
N VAL A 209 -4.09 3.42 23.16
CA VAL A 209 -3.85 4.65 22.39
C VAL A 209 -2.88 4.35 21.26
N VAL A 210 -3.43 3.88 20.14
CA VAL A 210 -2.66 3.60 18.92
C VAL A 210 -2.33 4.87 18.16
#